data_AF-A0A2N6FIV3-F1
#
_entry.id   AF-A0A2N6FIV3-F1
#
_cell.length_a   1.000
_cell.length_b   1.000
_cell.length_c   1.000
_cell.angle_alpha   90.00
_cell.angle_beta   90.00
_cell.angle_gamma   90.00
#
_symmetry.space_group_name_H-M   'P 1'
#
loop_
_entity.id
_entity.type
_entity.pdbx_description
1 polymer ?
#
loop_
_entity_poly.entity_id
_entity_poly.type
_entity_poly.pdbx_seq_one_letter_code
_entity_poly.pdbx_strand_id
1 'polypeptide(L)'
;MKKIIVLAMLLAFVSVSAFAADVVTYENKKGNVTFDHKAHQEKLGDCAKCHEGTPAKIAVDKDFGHKTCKACHKDMGGPTKCNDCHKK
;
A
#
# COMPACT_ATOMS: atom_id res chain seq x y z
N MET A 1 -24.67 -4.89 -37.41
CA MET A 1 -24.29 -6.04 -36.57
C MET A 1 -22.79 -6.07 -36.26
N LYS A 2 -21.87 -6.10 -37.25
CA LYS A 2 -20.42 -6.06 -36.99
C LYS A 2 -19.94 -4.82 -36.20
N LYS A 3 -20.48 -3.63 -36.48
CA LYS A 3 -20.13 -2.38 -35.76
C LYS A 3 -20.63 -2.33 -34.30
N ILE A 4 -21.75 -3.01 -34.01
CA ILE A 4 -22.33 -3.07 -32.65
C ILE A 4 -21.55 -4.07 -31.78
N ILE A 5 -21.08 -5.17 -32.38
CA ILE A 5 -20.24 -6.17 -31.69
C ILE A 5 -18.86 -5.58 -31.35
N VAL A 6 -18.28 -4.75 -32.24
CA VAL A 6 -17.00 -4.06 -31.98
C VAL A 6 -17.13 -3.01 -30.87
N LEU A 7 -18.26 -2.28 -30.81
CA LEU A 7 -18.51 -1.29 -29.75
C LEU A 7 -18.75 -1.94 -28.38
N ALA A 8 -19.41 -3.11 -28.35
CA ALA A 8 -19.63 -3.88 -27.12
C ALA A 8 -18.33 -4.52 -26.57
N MET A 9 -17.38 -4.92 -27.43
CA MET A 9 -16.06 -5.40 -26.98
C MET A 9 -15.16 -4.28 -26.46
N LEU A 10 -15.30 -3.05 -26.95
CA LEU A 10 -14.55 -1.88 -26.46
C LEU A 10 -15.01 -1.43 -25.06
N LEU A 11 -16.27 -1.62 -24.71
CA LEU A 11 -16.82 -1.31 -23.38
C LEU A 11 -16.47 -2.37 -22.31
N ALA A 12 -16.01 -3.56 -22.74
CA ALA A 12 -15.58 -4.61 -21.83
C ALA A 12 -14.11 -4.44 -21.37
N PHE A 13 -13.36 -3.48 -21.93
CA PHE A 13 -12.01 -3.20 -21.48
C PHE A 13 -11.98 -2.23 -20.29
N VAL A 14 -12.14 -2.82 -19.11
CA VAL A 14 -11.28 -2.58 -17.95
C VAL A 14 -11.43 -1.22 -17.26
N SER A 15 -12.52 -1.04 -16.52
CA SER A 15 -12.41 -0.34 -15.23
C SER A 15 -11.84 -1.32 -14.20
N VAL A 16 -10.53 -1.61 -14.28
CA VAL A 16 -9.80 -2.14 -13.11
C VAL A 16 -9.70 -0.98 -12.14
N SER A 17 -10.70 -0.87 -11.28
CA SER A 17 -10.59 -0.11 -10.04
C SER A 17 -9.41 -0.70 -9.27
N ALA A 18 -8.33 0.07 -9.20
CA ALA A 18 -7.14 -0.24 -8.42
C ALA A 18 -7.50 -0.14 -6.93
N PHE A 19 -8.15 -1.15 -6.39
CA PHE A 19 -8.33 -1.27 -4.95
C PHE A 19 -6.96 -1.49 -4.30
N ALA A 20 -6.63 -0.67 -3.31
CA ALA A 20 -5.45 -0.91 -2.47
C ALA A 20 -5.67 -2.23 -1.70
N ALA A 21 -4.62 -3.04 -1.58
CA ALA A 21 -4.70 -4.25 -0.77
C ALA A 21 -4.86 -3.88 0.72
N ASP A 22 -5.75 -4.58 1.43
CA ASP A 22 -5.94 -4.38 2.86
C ASP A 22 -4.67 -4.67 3.65
N VAL A 23 -3.93 -5.70 3.24
CA VAL A 23 -2.67 -6.12 3.85
C VAL A 23 -1.61 -6.29 2.76
N VAL A 24 -0.42 -5.75 3.00
CA VAL A 24 0.74 -5.83 2.10
C VAL A 24 1.89 -6.49 2.83
N THR A 25 2.51 -7.51 2.22
CA THR A 25 3.70 -8.15 2.76
C THR A 25 4.93 -7.71 1.98
N TYR A 26 5.93 -7.17 2.67
CA TYR A 26 7.24 -6.84 2.12
C TYR A 26 8.23 -7.94 2.47
N GLU A 27 8.45 -8.85 1.51
CA GLU A 27 9.43 -9.92 1.67
C GLU A 27 10.86 -9.39 1.64
N ASN A 28 11.68 -9.81 2.59
CA ASN A 28 13.10 -9.44 2.61
C ASN A 28 13.91 -10.39 3.49
N LYS A 29 15.24 -10.39 3.28
CA LYS A 29 16.19 -11.28 3.98
C LYS A 29 16.28 -11.08 5.50
N LYS A 30 15.77 -9.98 6.06
CA LYS A 30 15.78 -9.72 7.50
C LYS A 30 14.53 -10.23 8.22
N GLY A 31 13.52 -10.66 7.45
CA GLY A 31 12.22 -11.08 7.94
C GLY A 31 11.13 -10.26 7.23
N ASN A 32 10.05 -10.93 6.87
CA ASN A 32 8.91 -10.32 6.20
C ASN A 32 8.31 -9.23 7.09
N VAL A 33 7.93 -8.12 6.46
CA VAL A 33 7.20 -7.04 7.13
C VAL A 33 5.78 -7.05 6.62
N THR A 34 4.82 -7.32 7.51
CA THR A 34 3.40 -7.25 7.18
C THR A 34 2.87 -5.87 7.54
N PHE A 35 2.40 -5.15 6.52
CA PHE A 35 1.78 -3.84 6.65
C PHE A 35 0.26 -3.96 6.46
N ASP A 36 -0.47 -3.78 7.55
CA ASP A 36 -1.93 -3.70 7.54
C ASP A 36 -2.34 -2.29 7.09
N HIS A 37 -2.49 -2.10 5.78
CA HIS A 37 -2.83 -0.82 5.17
C HIS A 37 -4.22 -0.35 5.63
N LYS A 38 -5.18 -1.27 5.73
CA LYS A 38 -6.54 -0.97 6.19
C LYS A 38 -6.54 -0.47 7.64
N ALA A 39 -5.84 -1.13 8.55
CA ALA A 39 -5.75 -0.67 9.93
C ALA A 39 -5.08 0.71 10.06
N HIS A 40 -4.08 1.02 9.21
CA HIS A 40 -3.50 2.36 9.16
C HIS A 40 -4.49 3.39 8.63
N GLN A 41 -5.23 3.06 7.57
CA GLN A 41 -6.26 3.92 7.01
C GLN A 41 -7.37 4.23 8.04
N GLU A 42 -7.84 3.21 8.76
CA GLU A 42 -8.88 3.36 9.79
C GLU A 42 -8.41 4.18 11.00
N LYS A 43 -7.14 4.06 11.39
CA LYS A 43 -6.58 4.81 12.53
C LYS A 43 -6.20 6.24 12.20
N LEU A 44 -5.63 6.46 11.01
CA LEU A 44 -5.12 7.77 10.62
C LEU A 44 -6.18 8.63 9.93
N GLY A 45 -7.11 8.01 9.20
CA GLY A 45 -8.19 8.72 8.47
C GLY A 45 -7.69 9.68 7.38
N ASP A 46 -6.38 9.74 7.13
CA ASP A 46 -5.73 10.70 6.25
C ASP A 46 -4.74 9.99 5.32
N CYS A 47 -5.17 9.80 4.07
CA CYS A 47 -4.36 9.17 3.03
C CYS A 47 -3.08 9.98 2.72
N ALA A 48 -3.10 11.30 2.95
CA ALA A 48 -1.99 12.19 2.65
C ALA A 48 -0.80 12.00 3.61
N LYS A 49 -0.98 11.25 4.70
CA LYS A 49 0.13 10.86 5.59
C LYS A 49 1.15 9.94 4.91
N CYS A 50 0.75 9.25 3.85
CA CYS A 50 1.61 8.32 3.12
C CYS A 50 1.63 8.58 1.61
N HIS A 51 0.51 9.03 1.02
CA HIS A 51 0.38 9.26 -0.41
C HIS A 51 0.40 10.74 -0.76
N GLU A 52 1.28 11.11 -1.68
CA GLU A 52 1.27 12.45 -2.26
C GLU A 52 0.28 12.50 -3.43
N GLY A 53 -0.76 13.33 -3.32
CA GLY A 53 -1.80 13.47 -4.34
C GLY A 53 -2.71 12.25 -4.43
N THR A 54 -3.02 11.82 -5.66
CA THR A 54 -3.89 10.65 -5.89
C THR A 54 -3.20 9.37 -5.39
N PRO A 55 -3.81 8.60 -4.47
CA PRO A 55 -3.21 7.37 -3.97
C PRO A 55 -2.83 6.40 -5.09
N ALA A 56 -1.57 5.99 -5.07
CA ALA A 56 -0.98 5.05 -6.02
C ALA A 56 0.00 4.12 -5.28
N LYS A 57 0.37 3.02 -5.91
CA LYS A 57 1.33 2.08 -5.34
C LYS A 57 2.65 2.78 -5.03
N ILE A 58 3.08 2.73 -3.77
CA ILE A 58 4.37 3.26 -3.33
C ILE A 58 5.42 2.16 -3.44
N ALA A 59 6.56 2.47 -4.04
CA ALA A 59 7.73 1.60 -3.99
C ALA A 59 8.34 1.68 -2.59
N VAL A 60 8.18 0.62 -1.81
CA VAL A 60 8.73 0.53 -0.44
C VAL A 60 10.03 -0.24 -0.49
N ASP A 61 11.14 0.48 -0.30
CA ASP A 61 12.45 -0.11 -0.06
C ASP A 61 12.89 0.09 1.41
N LYS A 62 14.12 -0.34 1.71
CA LYS A 62 14.71 -0.24 3.05
C LYS A 62 14.80 1.21 3.53
N ASP A 63 15.14 2.16 2.65
CA ASP A 63 15.35 3.54 3.06
C ASP A 63 14.00 4.25 3.25
N PHE A 64 13.04 4.02 2.35
CA PHE A 64 11.67 4.51 2.49
C PHE A 64 11.02 3.97 3.78
N GLY A 65 11.07 2.65 4.01
CA GLY A 65 10.46 2.04 5.19
C GLY A 65 11.02 2.58 6.51
N HIS A 66 12.34 2.78 6.60
CA HIS A 66 12.97 3.32 7.81
C HIS A 66 12.83 4.85 7.95
N LYS A 67 12.66 5.59 6.86
CA LYS A 67 12.45 7.05 6.92
C LYS A 67 11.00 7.43 7.12
N THR A 68 10.06 6.68 6.56
CA THR A 68 8.63 7.00 6.59
C THR A 68 7.94 6.22 7.71
N CYS A 69 7.94 4.89 7.64
CA CYS A 69 7.19 4.05 8.60
C CYS A 69 7.76 4.18 10.02
N LYS A 70 9.08 3.99 10.17
CA LYS A 70 9.72 4.04 11.49
C LYS A 70 9.70 5.45 12.11
N ALA A 71 9.81 6.51 11.30
CA ALA A 71 9.75 7.88 11.83
C ALA A 71 8.37 8.19 12.40
N CYS A 72 7.31 7.93 11.62
CA CYS A 72 5.94 8.10 12.09
C CYS A 72 5.65 7.26 13.35
N HIS A 73 6.11 5.99 13.38
CA HIS A 73 5.98 5.15 14.56
C HIS A 73 6.73 5.66 15.78
N LYS A 74 7.89 6.31 15.60
CA LYS A 74 8.62 6.92 16.72
C LYS A 74 7.80 8.03 17.37
N ASP A 75 7.10 8.81 16.56
CA ASP A 75 6.32 9.96 17.03
C ASP A 75 4.95 9.54 17.61
N MET A 76 4.35 8.48 17.04
CA MET A 76 3.00 8.01 17.40
C MET A 76 2.97 6.75 18.27
N GLY A 77 4.13 6.26 18.74
CA GLY A 77 4.21 5.07 19.61
C GLY A 77 3.99 3.73 18.90
N GLY A 78 4.27 3.66 17.61
CA GLY A 78 4.27 2.42 16.82
C GLY A 78 5.56 1.58 16.99
N PRO A 79 5.69 0.45 16.29
CA PRO A 79 6.85 -0.42 16.36
C PRO A 79 8.10 0.26 15.78
N THR A 80 9.20 0.25 16.55
CA THR A 80 10.47 0.89 16.18
C THR A 80 11.69 -0.03 16.29
N LYS A 81 11.57 -1.20 16.95
CA LYS A 81 12.65 -2.19 17.02
C LYS A 81 12.63 -3.06 15.77
N CYS A 82 13.81 -3.56 15.38
CA CYS A 82 13.97 -4.33 14.14
C CYS A 82 12.98 -5.50 14.04
N ASN A 83 12.87 -6.30 15.11
CA ASN A 83 12.04 -7.50 15.13
C ASN A 83 10.57 -7.21 15.40
N ASP A 84 10.19 -5.96 15.70
CA ASP A 84 8.77 -5.60 15.84
C ASP A 84 8.10 -5.59 14.47
N CYS A 85 8.85 -5.22 13.42
CA CYS A 85 8.40 -5.22 12.02
C CYS A 85 8.91 -6.44 11.24
N HIS A 86 10.20 -6.78 11.33
CA HIS A 86 10.80 -7.87 10.56
C HIS A 86 10.60 -9.22 11.24
N LYS A 87 9.63 -10.00 10.78
CA LYS A 87 9.31 -11.34 11.31
C LYS A 87 9.87 -12.41 10.38
N LYS A 88 10.67 -13.33 10.93
CA LYS A 88 11.19 -14.50 10.22
C LYS A 88 10.24 -15.67 10.37
#